data_AF-A0A7Y2C319-F1
#
_entry.id   AF-A0A7Y2C319-F1
#
_cell.length_a   1.000
_cell.length_b   1.000
_cell.length_c   1.000
_cell.angle_alpha   90.00
_cell.angle_beta   90.00
_cell.angle_gamma   90.00
#
_symmetry.space_group_name_H-M   'P 1'
#
loop_
_entity.id
_entity.type
_entity.pdbx_description
1 polymer ?
#
loop_
_entity_poly.entity_id
_entity_poly.type
_entity_poly.pdbx_seq_one_letter_code
_entity_poly.pdbx_strand_id
1 'polypeptide(L)'
;MFRIPLFLSSLIIVCLLSGYSCRTDTNSGSQVSVDEGQVPELVSTRLRANPDRLSPFQSSRAWTNTVLELAFQKLLTRDGASLELKPMLAKALPGVEKIEAGENAGGFTIQYEILEEASWDDGSPITGHDYLSTMKIVFNP
;
A
#
# COMPACT_ATOMS: atom_id res chain seq x y z
N MET A 1 -47.04 14.77 56.69
CA MET A 1 -45.94 14.16 57.47
C MET A 1 -45.69 12.75 56.93
N PHE A 2 -44.97 12.62 55.81
CA PHE A 2 -44.69 11.32 55.17
C PHE A 2 -43.41 10.74 55.75
N ARG A 3 -43.53 9.66 56.52
CA ARG A 3 -42.39 8.90 57.07
C ARG A 3 -41.88 7.93 56.00
N ILE A 4 -40.91 8.37 55.21
CA ILE A 4 -40.20 7.51 54.26
C ILE A 4 -39.35 6.53 55.08
N PRO A 5 -39.46 5.20 54.88
CA PRO A 5 -38.72 4.23 55.66
C PRO A 5 -37.22 4.36 55.36
N LEU A 6 -36.39 4.34 56.42
CA LEU A 6 -34.94 4.57 56.38
C LEU A 6 -34.22 3.69 55.33
N PHE A 7 -34.73 2.48 55.11
CA PHE A 7 -34.24 1.51 54.11
C PHE A 7 -34.40 1.99 52.65
N LEU A 8 -35.44 2.77 52.34
CA LEU A 8 -35.69 3.28 50.99
C LEU A 8 -34.74 4.45 50.66
N SER A 9 -34.32 5.21 51.67
CA SER A 9 -33.31 6.27 51.48
C SER A 9 -31.89 5.72 51.25
N SER A 10 -31.56 4.60 51.90
CA SER A 10 -30.27 3.91 51.72
C SER A 10 -30.12 3.34 50.30
N LEU A 11 -31.21 2.80 49.74
CA LEU A 11 -31.20 2.25 48.37
C LEU A 11 -31.04 3.34 47.29
N ILE A 12 -31.62 4.52 47.52
CA ILE A 12 -31.51 5.68 46.61
C ILE A 12 -30.08 6.26 46.62
N ILE A 13 -29.42 6.29 47.78
CA ILE A 13 -28.03 6.78 47.90
C ILE A 13 -27.04 5.83 47.22
N VAL A 14 -27.24 4.52 47.30
CA VAL A 14 -26.40 3.51 46.62
C VAL A 14 -26.54 3.58 45.10
N CYS A 15 -27.75 3.84 44.58
CA CYS A 15 -27.98 4.07 43.14
C CYS A 15 -27.38 5.39 42.64
N LEU A 16 -27.35 6.45 43.46
CA LEU A 16 -26.74 7.73 43.09
C LEU A 16 -25.19 7.66 43.07
N LEU A 17 -24.58 6.80 43.89
CA LEU A 17 -23.12 6.61 43.92
C LEU A 17 -22.58 5.71 42.81
N SER A 18 -23.43 4.87 42.20
CA SER A 18 -23.04 3.98 41.09
C SER A 18 -23.15 4.64 39.70
N GLY A 19 -23.81 5.79 39.60
CA GLY A 19 -23.93 6.57 38.36
C GLY A 19 -22.71 7.40 37.97
N TYR A 20 -21.74 7.62 38.86
CA TYR A 20 -20.53 8.41 38.58
C TYR A 20 -19.36 7.59 38.02
N SER A 21 -19.51 6.26 37.86
CA SER A 21 -18.42 5.40 37.38
C SER A 21 -18.28 5.32 35.86
N CYS A 22 -19.14 6.01 35.09
CA CYS A 22 -18.89 6.27 33.68
C CYS A 22 -18.13 7.58 33.51
N ARG A 23 -16.84 7.55 33.87
CA ARG A 23 -15.89 8.54 33.40
C ARG A 23 -15.56 8.19 31.95
N THR A 24 -16.25 8.83 31.02
CA THR A 24 -15.89 8.77 29.59
C THR A 24 -14.58 9.53 29.45
N ASP A 25 -13.47 8.82 29.29
CA ASP A 25 -12.22 9.43 28.85
C ASP A 25 -12.47 10.04 27.46
N THR A 26 -12.53 11.38 27.39
CA THR A 26 -12.43 12.11 26.13
C THR A 26 -11.01 11.95 25.61
N ASN A 27 -10.76 10.83 24.92
CA ASN A 27 -9.63 10.74 24.03
C ASN A 27 -9.98 11.54 22.79
N SER A 28 -9.41 12.74 22.66
CA SER A 28 -9.39 13.51 21.42
C SER A 28 -8.52 12.79 20.39
N GLY A 29 -8.97 11.62 19.94
CA GLY A 29 -8.57 11.00 18.70
C GLY A 29 -9.73 11.20 17.74
N SER A 30 -9.53 11.99 16.69
CA SER A 30 -10.47 12.16 15.59
C SER A 30 -11.05 10.80 15.21
N GLN A 31 -12.32 10.57 15.56
CA GLN A 31 -13.05 9.43 15.04
C GLN A 31 -13.36 9.76 13.59
N VAL A 32 -12.52 9.27 12.69
CA VAL A 32 -12.83 9.20 11.27
C VAL A 32 -14.00 8.24 11.16
N SER A 33 -15.22 8.77 11.05
CA SER A 33 -16.38 8.02 10.62
C SER A 33 -16.09 7.55 9.19
N VAL A 34 -15.67 6.30 9.04
CA VAL A 34 -15.50 5.68 7.72
C VAL A 34 -16.90 5.41 7.20
N ASP A 35 -17.38 6.34 6.38
CA ASP A 35 -18.56 6.15 5.55
C ASP A 35 -18.31 4.94 4.63
N GLU A 36 -19.24 3.99 4.64
CA GLU A 36 -19.18 2.71 3.92
C GLU A 36 -19.32 2.97 2.42
N GLY A 37 -18.28 3.55 1.82
CA GLY A 37 -18.29 4.06 0.45
C GLY A 37 -17.18 5.06 0.13
N GLN A 38 -16.55 5.69 1.13
CA GLN A 38 -15.42 6.58 0.91
C GLN A 38 -14.09 5.86 1.13
N VAL A 39 -13.29 5.78 0.07
CA VAL A 39 -11.88 5.37 0.17
C VAL A 39 -11.17 6.37 1.08
N PRO A 40 -10.49 5.93 2.16
CA PRO A 40 -9.84 6.86 3.07
C PRO A 40 -8.76 7.66 2.33
N GLU A 41 -8.80 8.99 2.47
CA GLU A 41 -7.81 9.91 1.91
C GLU A 41 -6.40 9.63 2.46
N LEU A 42 -6.33 9.17 3.72
CA LEU A 42 -5.08 8.82 4.39
C LEU A 42 -5.16 7.42 4.96
N VAL A 43 -4.19 6.58 4.57
CA VAL A 43 -3.98 5.25 5.13
C VAL A 43 -2.69 5.25 5.94
N SER A 44 -2.81 5.04 7.24
CA SER A 44 -1.66 4.90 8.14
C SER A 44 -1.39 3.41 8.39
N THR A 45 -0.21 2.94 7.99
CA THR A 45 0.24 1.57 8.26
C THR A 45 1.57 1.58 9.02
N ARG A 46 1.76 0.58 9.88
CA ARG A 46 3.01 0.42 10.62
C ARG A 46 4.03 -0.32 9.75
N LEU A 47 5.20 0.30 9.55
CA LEU A 47 6.37 -0.43 9.08
C LEU A 47 7.07 -1.15 10.24
N ARG A 48 7.62 -2.34 9.95
CA ARG A 48 8.34 -3.15 10.94
C ARG A 48 9.55 -2.41 11.52
N ALA A 49 10.30 -1.76 10.64
CA ALA A 49 11.49 -0.97 10.91
C ALA A 49 11.68 0.02 9.75
N ASN A 50 12.62 0.95 9.89
CA ASN A 50 12.97 1.86 8.79
C ASN A 50 13.46 1.09 7.55
N PRO A 51 13.18 1.59 6.34
CA PRO A 51 13.81 1.11 5.11
C PRO A 51 15.33 1.20 5.20
N ASP A 52 16.02 0.16 4.72
CA ASP A 52 17.49 0.16 4.64
C ASP A 52 18.00 1.10 3.55
N ARG A 53 17.38 1.06 2.36
CA ARG A 53 17.72 1.90 1.21
C ARG A 53 16.45 2.25 0.43
N LEU A 54 16.46 3.38 -0.26
CA LEU A 54 15.36 3.79 -1.14
C LEU A 54 15.62 3.48 -2.62
N SER A 55 16.79 2.95 -2.95
CA SER A 55 17.09 2.49 -4.31
C SER A 55 16.54 1.08 -4.50
N PRO A 56 15.73 0.84 -5.57
CA PRO A 56 15.17 -0.49 -5.84
C PRO A 56 16.23 -1.54 -6.17
N PHE A 57 17.44 -1.12 -6.54
CA PHE A 57 18.55 -2.02 -6.91
C PHE A 57 19.39 -2.47 -5.72
N GLN A 58 19.31 -1.78 -4.57
CA GLN A 58 20.19 -2.02 -3.43
C GLN A 58 19.45 -2.51 -2.17
N SER A 59 18.12 -2.36 -2.14
CA SER A 59 17.31 -2.86 -1.03
C SER A 59 17.39 -4.39 -0.95
N SER A 60 17.53 -4.91 0.27
CA SER A 60 17.53 -6.35 0.54
C SER A 60 16.45 -6.78 1.56
N ARG A 61 15.70 -5.81 2.09
CA ARG A 61 14.74 -6.04 3.19
C ARG A 61 13.31 -6.11 2.66
N ALA A 62 12.57 -7.15 3.05
CA ALA A 62 11.19 -7.32 2.64
C ALA A 62 10.27 -6.15 3.04
N TRP A 63 10.50 -5.51 4.19
CA TRP A 63 9.68 -4.35 4.61
C TRP A 63 10.02 -3.06 3.85
N THR A 64 11.24 -2.95 3.29
CA THR A 64 11.59 -1.84 2.39
C THR A 64 10.81 -1.94 1.09
N ASN A 65 10.59 -3.17 0.60
CA ASN A 65 9.82 -3.39 -0.63
C ASN A 65 8.38 -2.85 -0.53
N THR A 66 7.77 -2.86 0.66
CA THR A 66 6.45 -2.23 0.87
C THR A 66 6.43 -0.75 0.51
N VAL A 67 7.53 -0.03 0.73
CA VAL A 67 7.66 1.38 0.35
C VAL A 67 8.03 1.51 -1.12
N LEU A 68 8.97 0.67 -1.60
CA LEU A 68 9.45 0.73 -2.98
C LEU A 68 8.36 0.37 -4.00
N GLU A 69 7.46 -0.56 -3.69
CA GLU A 69 6.35 -0.92 -4.58
C GLU A 69 5.31 0.20 -4.71
N LEU A 70 5.29 1.16 -3.79
CA LEU A 70 4.46 2.36 -3.89
C LEU A 70 5.17 3.51 -4.61
N ALA A 71 6.50 3.55 -4.54
CA ALA A 71 7.32 4.61 -5.13
C ALA A 71 7.77 4.34 -6.58
N PHE A 72 7.91 3.06 -6.97
CA PHE A 72 8.40 2.67 -8.29
C PHE A 72 7.45 1.68 -8.96
N GLN A 73 6.98 2.04 -10.16
CA GLN A 73 6.15 1.16 -10.97
C GLN A 73 6.99 0.15 -11.79
N LYS A 74 6.34 -0.97 -12.13
CA LYS A 74 6.90 -2.06 -12.95
C LYS A 74 6.18 -2.08 -14.31
N LEU A 75 6.75 -2.76 -15.31
CA LEU A 75 6.04 -2.97 -16.59
C LEU A 75 4.73 -3.75 -16.39
N LEU A 76 4.80 -4.81 -15.58
CA LEU A 76 3.68 -5.63 -15.16
C LEU A 76 3.62 -5.69 -13.63
N THR A 77 2.42 -5.87 -13.10
CA THR A 77 2.17 -6.16 -11.69
C THR A 77 1.38 -7.46 -11.55
N ARG A 78 1.13 -7.88 -10.31
CA ARG A 78 0.31 -9.05 -10.00
C ARG A 78 -0.98 -8.61 -9.32
N ASP A 79 -2.09 -9.19 -9.74
CA ASP A 79 -3.36 -9.00 -9.04
C ASP A 79 -3.30 -9.57 -7.62
N GLY A 80 -3.73 -8.80 -6.62
CA GLY A 80 -3.69 -9.23 -5.22
C GLY A 80 -4.59 -10.42 -4.89
N ALA A 81 -5.64 -10.67 -5.68
CA ALA A 81 -6.60 -11.74 -5.46
C ALA A 81 -6.36 -12.95 -6.39
N SER A 82 -6.34 -12.72 -7.71
CA SER A 82 -6.16 -13.80 -8.69
C SER A 82 -4.72 -14.26 -8.83
N LEU A 83 -3.76 -13.45 -8.36
CA LEU A 83 -2.33 -13.66 -8.56
C LEU A 83 -1.92 -13.71 -10.04
N GLU A 84 -2.75 -13.23 -10.97
CA GLU A 84 -2.38 -13.18 -12.39
C GLU A 84 -1.55 -11.94 -12.70
N LEU A 85 -0.73 -12.02 -13.75
CA LEU A 85 0.00 -10.87 -14.25
C LEU A 85 -0.98 -9.89 -14.92
N LYS A 86 -0.84 -8.62 -14.58
CA LYS A 86 -1.61 -7.52 -15.17
C LYS A 86 -0.68 -6.41 -15.65
N PRO A 87 -1.06 -5.68 -16.70
CA PRO A 87 -0.32 -4.51 -17.13
C PRO A 87 -0.28 -3.43 -16.02
N MET A 88 0.83 -2.70 -15.92
CA MET A 88 0.97 -1.56 -15.01
C MET A 88 1.50 -0.34 -15.76
N LEU A 89 2.78 -0.32 -16.16
CA LEU A 89 3.29 0.68 -17.12
C LEU A 89 3.15 0.23 -18.58
N ALA A 90 3.11 -1.08 -18.81
CA ALA A 90 2.84 -1.61 -20.14
C ALA A 90 1.35 -1.48 -20.49
N LYS A 91 1.04 -1.32 -21.77
CA LYS A 91 -0.35 -1.30 -22.27
C LYS A 91 -1.05 -2.65 -22.16
N ALA A 92 -0.29 -3.73 -22.31
CA ALA A 92 -0.78 -5.10 -22.33
C ALA A 92 0.31 -6.07 -21.83
N LEU A 93 -0.07 -7.35 -21.70
CA LEU A 93 0.92 -8.42 -21.59
C LEU A 93 1.81 -8.46 -22.85
N PRO A 94 3.09 -8.84 -22.73
CA PRO A 94 4.04 -8.72 -23.82
C PRO A 94 3.78 -9.72 -24.94
N GLY A 95 4.20 -9.35 -26.15
CA GLY A 95 4.46 -10.31 -27.21
C GLY A 95 5.71 -11.13 -26.88
N VAL A 96 5.68 -12.44 -27.12
CA VAL A 96 6.83 -13.33 -26.91
C VAL A 96 7.09 -14.10 -28.20
N GLU A 97 8.30 -13.96 -28.72
CA GLU A 97 8.75 -14.60 -29.96
C GLU A 97 10.05 -15.37 -29.70
N LYS A 98 10.18 -16.55 -30.30
CA LYS A 98 11.40 -17.34 -30.18
C LYS A 98 12.44 -16.87 -31.21
N ILE A 99 13.70 -16.80 -30.79
CA ILE A 99 14.82 -16.44 -31.66
C ILE A 99 15.32 -17.72 -32.35
N GLU A 100 15.13 -17.82 -33.67
CA GLU A 100 15.43 -19.04 -34.43
C GLU A 100 16.86 -19.11 -34.98
N ALA A 101 17.58 -17.98 -35.07
CA ALA A 101 18.92 -17.93 -35.67
C ALA A 101 19.82 -16.84 -35.05
N GLY A 102 21.13 -16.98 -35.23
CA GLY A 102 22.16 -16.04 -34.76
C GLY A 102 22.72 -16.39 -33.38
N GLU A 103 23.48 -15.46 -32.80
CA GLU A 103 24.16 -15.63 -31.49
C GLU A 103 23.17 -15.91 -30.35
N ASN A 104 21.96 -15.36 -30.44
CA ASN A 104 20.90 -15.52 -29.45
C ASN A 104 19.89 -16.63 -29.79
N ALA A 105 20.21 -17.53 -30.74
CA ALA A 105 19.32 -18.61 -31.14
C ALA A 105 18.94 -19.51 -29.94
N GLY A 106 17.66 -19.86 -29.86
CA GLY A 106 17.08 -20.57 -28.70
C GLY A 106 16.59 -19.65 -27.57
N GLY A 107 16.90 -18.36 -27.63
CA GLY A 107 16.35 -17.34 -26.73
C GLY A 107 14.96 -16.86 -27.12
N PHE A 108 14.48 -15.81 -26.43
CA PHE A 108 13.19 -15.17 -26.68
C PHE A 108 13.33 -13.66 -26.79
N THR A 109 12.58 -13.07 -27.72
CA THR A 109 12.30 -11.63 -27.77
C THR A 109 11.00 -11.37 -27.03
N ILE A 110 11.04 -10.49 -26.03
CA ILE A 110 9.87 -10.09 -25.25
C ILE A 110 9.62 -8.61 -25.52
N GLN A 111 8.44 -8.30 -26.06
CA GLN A 111 8.10 -6.98 -26.59
C GLN A 111 7.03 -6.33 -25.73
N TYR A 112 7.33 -5.14 -25.22
CA TYR A 112 6.41 -4.33 -24.42
C TYR A 112 6.21 -2.98 -25.10
N GLU A 113 4.99 -2.48 -24.99
CA GLU A 113 4.64 -1.10 -25.31
C GLU A 113 4.27 -0.39 -24.00
N ILE A 114 4.94 0.72 -23.71
CA ILE A 114 4.69 1.54 -22.52
C ILE A 114 3.51 2.48 -22.82
N LEU A 115 2.67 2.74 -21.83
CA LEU A 115 1.57 3.72 -21.90
C LEU A 115 2.10 5.10 -22.31
N GLU A 116 1.44 5.77 -23.25
CA GLU A 116 1.86 7.11 -23.70
C GLU A 116 1.77 8.17 -22.60
N GLU A 117 0.83 8.01 -21.67
CA GLU A 117 0.64 8.90 -20.53
C GLU A 117 1.62 8.65 -19.37
N ALA A 118 2.45 7.61 -19.45
CA ALA A 118 3.39 7.30 -18.38
C ALA A 118 4.45 8.40 -18.25
N SER A 119 4.47 9.07 -17.11
CA SER A 119 5.44 10.13 -16.79
C SER A 119 6.01 9.95 -15.39
N TRP A 120 7.24 10.43 -15.21
CA TRP A 120 7.84 10.63 -13.91
C TRP A 120 7.17 11.78 -13.17
N ASP A 121 7.46 11.91 -11.87
CA ASP A 121 6.92 12.97 -11.01
C ASP A 121 7.30 14.39 -11.47
N ASP A 122 8.40 14.52 -12.23
CA ASP A 122 8.83 15.78 -12.83
C ASP A 122 8.16 16.09 -14.19
N GLY A 123 7.26 15.20 -14.65
CA GLY A 123 6.53 15.31 -15.90
C GLY A 123 7.28 14.79 -17.13
N SER A 124 8.52 14.32 -17.00
CA SER A 124 9.23 13.69 -18.13
C SER A 124 8.61 12.33 -18.48
N PRO A 125 8.55 11.95 -19.77
CA PRO A 125 7.94 10.68 -20.18
C PRO A 125 8.79 9.47 -19.74
N ILE A 126 8.13 8.38 -19.35
CA ILE A 126 8.77 7.09 -19.11
C ILE A 126 8.92 6.36 -20.44
N THR A 127 10.13 5.88 -20.75
CA THR A 127 10.45 5.29 -22.05
C THR A 127 11.19 3.95 -21.92
N GLY A 128 11.35 3.25 -23.05
CA GLY A 128 12.18 2.05 -23.11
C GLY A 128 13.66 2.28 -22.74
N HIS A 129 14.16 3.52 -22.81
CA HIS A 129 15.52 3.85 -22.39
C HIS A 129 15.70 3.77 -20.88
N ASP A 130 14.65 4.08 -20.10
CA ASP A 130 14.67 3.95 -18.64
C ASP A 130 14.77 2.48 -18.24
N TYR A 131 14.03 1.61 -18.94
CA TYR A 131 14.11 0.17 -18.76
C TYR A 131 15.48 -0.38 -19.18
N LEU A 132 16.01 0.02 -20.33
CA LEU A 132 17.35 -0.37 -20.77
C LEU A 132 18.43 0.04 -19.75
N SER A 133 18.33 1.25 -19.20
CA SER A 133 19.26 1.77 -18.21
C SER A 133 19.16 0.98 -16.90
N THR A 134 17.93 0.66 -16.46
CA THR A 134 17.66 -0.23 -15.33
C THR A 134 18.34 -1.58 -15.50
N MET A 135 18.19 -2.22 -16.66
CA MET A 135 18.84 -3.52 -16.94
C MET A 135 20.36 -3.41 -16.91
N LYS A 136 20.93 -2.35 -17.49
CA LYS A 136 22.37 -2.10 -17.44
C LYS A 136 22.88 -1.92 -16.01
N ILE A 137 22.13 -1.23 -15.14
CA ILE A 137 22.48 -1.05 -13.73
C ILE A 137 22.44 -2.40 -13.00
N VAL A 138 21.39 -3.20 -13.21
CA VAL A 138 21.22 -4.51 -12.56
C VAL A 138 22.32 -5.50 -12.96
N PHE A 139 22.75 -5.48 -14.22
CA PHE A 139 23.79 -6.36 -14.73
C PHE A 139 25.20 -5.77 -14.65
N ASN A 140 25.38 -4.61 -14.00
CA ASN A 140 26.69 -4.04 -13.76
C ASN A 140 27.39 -4.83 -12.63
N PRO A 141 28.56 -5.46 -12.89
CA PRO A 141 29.28 -6.28 -11.90
C PRO A 141 29.79 -5.47 -10.70
#